data_AF-A0A427M5Y6-F1
#
_entry.id   AF-A0A427M5Y6-F1
#
_cell.length_a   1.000
_cell.length_b   1.000
_cell.length_c   1.000
_cell.angle_alpha   90.00
_cell.angle_beta   90.00
_cell.angle_gamma   90.00
#
_symmetry.space_group_name_H-M   'P 1'
#
loop_
_entity.id
_entity.type
_entity.pdbx_description
1 polymer ?
#
loop_
_entity_poly.entity_id
_entity_poly.type
_entity_poly.pdbx_seq_one_letter_code
_entity_poly.pdbx_strand_id
1 'polypeptide(L)'
;MIPIAPISIFFYLLLLVSTISALLLVSWLAMLSVRRGARETFRAWLWFTLPIMMLLALSSTFVLSFVYQGYLVDADIKRDEAARNITLENPAVVAGIAMPAGTQLHSMRPGDREAFDAAHFPVPILINGLTATSLSRNLYPDLDTDTYAATSVEVILAFDQRVDGWLCGRGEPVAYKIEAAKIVFDSCVLGAANRLENWEIPVGAKLLAHAGSSRGWTIFLAPETMTTVRGLPLQGARIAVDRDRHFADFSEAVLATGLRLGVVTYPAGTRIRSKEWTSPGRDSDSLILSPVRGQLAKPDGQPDVLFGNSIVQTVAGQVLATLPNQKAGILDFEEITVDDPAD
;
A
#
# COMPACT_ATOMS: atom_id res chain seq x y z
N MET A 1 -19.43 -6.19 4.38
CA MET A 1 -19.97 -4.81 4.39
C MET A 1 -20.97 -4.73 5.53
N ILE A 2 -20.60 -4.06 6.62
CA ILE A 2 -21.57 -3.73 7.68
C ILE A 2 -22.45 -2.62 7.09
N PRO A 3 -23.78 -2.77 7.02
CA PRO A 3 -24.65 -1.74 6.45
C PRO A 3 -24.60 -0.52 7.36
N ILE A 4 -23.95 0.55 6.90
CA ILE A 4 -24.02 1.85 7.54
C ILE A 4 -25.40 2.40 7.19
N ALA A 5 -26.29 2.46 8.18
CA ALA A 5 -27.62 3.02 7.98
C ALA A 5 -27.47 4.45 7.43
N PRO A 6 -28.17 4.82 6.34
CA PRO A 6 -28.07 6.17 5.81
C PRO A 6 -28.57 7.15 6.87
N ILE A 7 -27.75 8.15 7.17
CA ILE A 7 -28.15 9.26 8.05
C ILE A 7 -29.41 9.90 7.43
N SER A 8 -30.46 10.03 8.23
CA SER A 8 -31.77 10.49 7.77
C SER A 8 -31.72 11.88 7.13
N ILE A 9 -32.48 12.10 6.06
CA ILE A 9 -32.66 13.42 5.40
C ILE A 9 -33.08 14.49 6.43
N PHE A 10 -33.87 14.09 7.44
CA PHE A 10 -34.31 14.98 8.51
C PHE A 10 -33.14 15.56 9.31
N PHE A 11 -32.06 14.77 9.53
CA PHE A 11 -30.87 15.24 10.24
C PHE A 11 -30.20 16.41 9.49
N TYR A 12 -30.05 16.29 8.17
CA TYR A 12 -29.45 17.33 7.33
C TYR A 12 -30.30 18.60 7.27
N LEU A 13 -31.63 18.45 7.17
CA LEU A 13 -32.54 19.59 7.20
C LEU A 13 -32.46 20.34 8.53
N LEU A 14 -32.45 19.60 9.63
CA LEU A 14 -32.36 20.18 10.97
C LEU A 14 -31.01 20.87 11.19
N LEU A 15 -29.91 20.24 10.75
CA LEU A 15 -28.57 20.84 10.78
C LEU A 15 -28.52 22.14 9.95
N LEU A 16 -29.09 22.15 8.76
CA LEU A 16 -29.12 23.33 7.87
C LEU A 16 -29.91 24.48 8.49
N VAL A 17 -31.12 24.22 8.98
CA VAL A 17 -31.95 25.23 9.65
C VAL A 17 -31.26 25.77 10.90
N SER A 18 -30.64 24.88 11.67
CA SER A 18 -29.88 25.24 12.88
C SER A 18 -28.67 26.12 12.56
N THR A 19 -27.92 25.79 11.49
CA THR A 19 -26.75 26.54 11.03
C THR A 19 -27.13 27.93 10.54
N ILE A 20 -28.18 28.05 9.71
CA ILE A 20 -28.69 29.34 9.25
C ILE A 20 -29.13 30.19 10.44
N SER A 21 -29.82 29.60 11.41
CA SER A 21 -30.25 30.30 12.62
C SER A 21 -29.07 30.80 13.45
N ALA A 22 -28.02 29.99 13.61
CA ALA A 22 -26.80 30.36 14.31
C ALA A 22 -26.08 31.54 13.61
N LEU A 23 -25.94 31.49 12.28
CA LEU A 23 -25.30 32.57 11.50
C LEU A 23 -26.09 33.88 11.58
N LEU A 24 -27.43 33.82 11.48
CA LEU A 24 -28.29 34.98 11.66
C LEU A 24 -28.15 35.56 13.07
N LEU A 25 -28.16 34.71 14.10
CA LEU A 25 -28.01 35.13 15.49
C LEU A 25 -26.66 35.80 15.75
N VAL A 26 -25.55 35.20 15.28
CA VAL A 26 -24.20 35.76 15.40
C VAL A 26 -24.10 37.09 14.66
N SER A 27 -24.67 37.19 13.45
CA SER A 27 -24.69 38.44 12.67
C SER A 27 -25.46 39.55 13.39
N TRP A 28 -26.59 39.21 14.01
CA TRP A 28 -27.39 40.15 14.80
C TRP A 28 -26.66 40.62 16.05
N LEU A 29 -26.03 39.70 16.79
CA LEU A 29 -25.19 40.02 17.96
C LEU A 29 -24.01 40.91 17.59
N ALA A 30 -23.33 40.63 16.47
CA ALA A 30 -22.25 41.47 15.95
C ALA A 30 -22.75 42.88 15.58
N MET A 31 -23.90 42.98 14.91
CA MET A 31 -24.51 44.27 14.55
C MET A 31 -24.87 45.11 15.78
N LEU A 32 -25.47 44.50 16.80
CA LEU A 32 -25.77 45.14 18.08
C LEU A 32 -24.48 45.56 18.82
N SER A 33 -23.42 44.78 18.70
CA SER A 33 -22.12 45.08 19.34
C SER A 33 -21.45 46.31 18.72
N VAL A 34 -21.56 46.49 17.40
CA VAL A 34 -20.86 47.55 16.65
C VAL A 34 -21.68 48.84 16.48
N ARG A 35 -23.01 48.76 16.27
CA ARG A 35 -23.83 49.93 15.91
C ARG A 35 -24.66 50.46 17.08
N ARG A 36 -24.37 51.68 17.53
CA ARG A 36 -25.14 52.38 18.60
C ARG A 36 -26.62 52.56 18.24
N GLY A 37 -26.92 52.97 16.99
CA GLY A 37 -28.31 53.14 16.52
C GLY A 37 -29.12 51.83 16.46
N ALA A 38 -28.45 50.67 16.26
CA ALA A 38 -29.12 49.37 16.28
C ALA A 38 -29.54 48.96 17.71
N ARG A 39 -28.85 49.46 18.75
CA ARG A 39 -29.22 49.22 20.16
C ARG A 39 -30.45 50.02 20.57
N GLU A 40 -30.59 51.24 20.06
CA GLU A 40 -31.73 52.13 20.34
C GLU A 40 -33.02 51.60 19.68
N THR A 41 -32.95 51.16 18.43
CA THR A 41 -34.08 50.52 17.73
C THR A 41 -34.46 49.17 18.34
N PHE A 42 -33.46 48.38 18.76
CA PHE A 42 -33.71 47.12 19.46
C PHE A 42 -34.44 47.32 20.79
N ARG A 43 -34.09 48.37 21.56
CA ARG A 43 -34.81 48.74 22.80
C ARG A 43 -36.22 49.25 22.52
N ALA A 44 -36.43 49.99 21.43
CA ALA A 44 -37.75 50.47 21.04
C ALA A 44 -38.72 49.33 20.65
N TRP A 45 -38.20 48.24 20.08
CA TRP A 45 -38.99 47.08 19.61
C TRP A 45 -38.74 45.79 20.40
N LEU A 46 -38.30 45.93 21.65
CA LEU A 46 -37.84 44.82 22.51
C LEU A 46 -38.82 43.64 22.55
N TRP A 47 -40.12 43.93 22.57
CA TRP A 47 -41.18 42.92 22.68
C TRP A 47 -41.32 42.03 21.43
N PHE A 48 -40.89 42.51 20.25
CA PHE A 48 -40.88 41.74 19.00
C PHE A 48 -39.52 41.12 18.70
N THR A 49 -38.43 41.79 19.08
CA THR A 49 -37.07 41.34 18.78
C THR A 49 -36.61 40.22 19.72
N LEU A 50 -36.99 40.26 20.98
CA LEU A 50 -36.63 39.26 21.99
C LEU A 50 -37.18 37.84 21.70
N PRO A 51 -38.46 37.64 21.34
CA PRO A 51 -38.96 36.30 21.00
C PRO A 51 -38.28 35.74 19.73
N ILE A 52 -37.93 36.58 18.75
CA ILE A 52 -37.20 36.16 17.55
C ILE A 52 -35.78 35.68 17.90
N MET A 53 -35.07 36.41 18.78
CA MET A 53 -33.77 35.96 19.27
C MET A 53 -33.86 34.65 20.04
N MET A 54 -34.89 34.50 20.88
CA MET A 54 -35.10 33.27 21.63
C MET A 54 -35.35 32.09 20.70
N LEU A 55 -36.15 32.27 19.63
CA LEU A 55 -36.38 31.25 18.63
C LEU A 55 -35.10 30.88 17.87
N LEU A 56 -34.32 31.87 17.41
CA LEU A 56 -33.04 31.66 16.73
C LEU A 56 -32.02 30.95 17.63
N ALA A 57 -31.98 31.31 18.92
CA ALA A 57 -31.10 30.67 19.90
C ALA A 57 -31.51 29.21 20.09
N LEU A 58 -32.81 28.95 20.28
CA LEU A 58 -33.34 27.60 20.45
C LEU A 58 -33.05 26.74 19.22
N SER A 59 -33.30 27.24 18.00
CA SER A 59 -33.03 26.50 16.77
C SER A 59 -31.54 26.30 16.52
N SER A 60 -30.66 27.22 16.95
CA SER A 60 -29.19 27.06 16.86
C SER A 60 -28.60 26.05 17.86
N THR A 61 -29.35 25.66 18.90
CA THR A 61 -28.86 24.74 19.95
C THR A 61 -28.37 23.41 19.36
N PHE A 62 -29.01 22.92 18.31
CA PHE A 62 -28.64 21.65 17.70
C PHE A 62 -27.23 21.68 17.08
N VAL A 63 -26.93 22.66 16.21
CA VAL A 63 -25.59 22.78 15.60
C VAL A 63 -24.52 23.06 16.65
N LEU A 64 -24.83 23.87 17.67
CA LEU A 64 -23.91 24.15 18.78
C LEU A 64 -23.61 22.90 19.60
N SER A 65 -24.63 22.09 19.91
CA SER A 65 -24.47 20.80 20.60
C SER A 65 -23.64 19.83 19.75
N PHE A 66 -23.93 19.72 18.46
CA PHE A 66 -23.18 18.86 17.55
C PHE A 66 -21.69 19.24 17.47
N VAL A 67 -21.38 20.53 17.32
CA VAL A 67 -20.00 21.03 17.33
C VAL A 67 -19.33 20.79 18.68
N TYR A 68 -20.03 21.01 19.80
CA TYR A 68 -19.50 20.79 21.13
C TYR A 68 -19.19 19.31 21.40
N GLN A 69 -20.07 18.39 21.00
CA GLN A 69 -19.82 16.95 21.08
C GLN A 69 -18.64 16.55 20.20
N GLY A 70 -18.55 17.08 18.98
CA GLY A 70 -17.39 16.87 18.11
C GLY A 70 -16.08 17.33 18.76
N TYR A 71 -16.10 18.48 19.45
CA TYR A 71 -14.95 18.99 20.19
C TYR A 71 -14.56 18.08 21.37
N LEU A 72 -15.52 17.57 22.14
CA LEU A 72 -15.25 16.65 23.24
C LEU A 72 -14.63 15.34 22.75
N VAL A 73 -15.19 14.76 21.68
CA VAL A 73 -14.66 13.54 21.08
C VAL A 73 -13.24 13.76 20.53
N ASP A 74 -12.99 14.87 19.85
CA ASP A 74 -11.64 15.21 19.37
C ASP A 74 -10.64 15.40 20.52
N ALA A 75 -11.07 16.02 21.62
CA ALA A 75 -10.25 16.17 22.82
C ALA A 75 -9.93 14.82 23.47
N ASP A 76 -10.89 13.89 23.52
CA ASP A 76 -10.68 12.55 24.04
C ASP A 76 -9.75 11.72 23.15
N ILE A 77 -9.96 11.74 21.82
CA ILE A 77 -9.07 11.08 20.84
C ILE A 77 -7.63 11.60 20.99
N LYS A 78 -7.44 12.92 21.12
CA LYS A 78 -6.10 13.50 21.29
C LYS A 78 -5.44 13.09 22.60
N ARG A 79 -6.20 12.94 23.69
CA ARG A 79 -5.66 12.45 24.97
C ARG A 79 -5.27 10.98 24.88
N ASP A 80 -6.12 10.15 24.26
CA ASP A 80 -5.82 8.75 24.05
C ASP A 80 -4.59 8.57 23.17
N GLU A 81 -4.48 9.34 22.07
CA GLU A 81 -3.33 9.34 21.18
C GLU A 81 -2.04 9.77 21.90
N ALA A 82 -2.11 10.81 22.73
CA ALA A 82 -0.96 11.22 23.55
C ALA A 82 -0.53 10.10 24.54
N ALA A 83 -1.49 9.34 25.08
CA ALA A 83 -1.22 8.22 25.98
C ALA A 83 -0.73 6.96 25.24
N ARG A 84 -0.99 6.82 23.93
CA ARG A 84 -0.42 5.76 23.08
C ARG A 84 1.04 6.01 22.73
N ASN A 85 1.43 7.28 22.65
CA ASN A 85 2.81 7.69 22.37
C ASN A 85 3.65 7.71 23.66
N ILE A 86 4.44 6.66 23.87
CA ILE A 86 5.22 6.43 25.08
C ILE A 86 6.71 6.58 24.76
N THR A 87 7.46 7.39 25.52
CA THR A 87 8.92 7.45 25.40
C THR A 87 9.57 6.74 26.58
N LEU A 88 10.50 5.82 26.30
CA LEU A 88 11.24 5.11 27.35
C LEU A 88 12.29 6.04 27.98
N GLU A 89 12.13 6.38 29.25
CA GLU A 89 13.11 7.22 29.98
C GLU A 89 14.41 6.46 30.30
N ASN A 90 14.30 5.16 30.56
CA ASN A 90 15.41 4.28 30.90
C ASN A 90 15.45 3.10 29.94
N PRO A 91 16.63 2.47 29.72
CA PRO A 91 16.70 1.23 28.97
C PRO A 91 15.78 0.17 29.59
N ALA A 92 14.99 -0.49 28.77
CA ALA A 92 14.01 -1.45 29.22
C ALA A 92 13.85 -2.60 28.21
N VAL A 93 13.38 -3.75 28.69
CA VAL A 93 12.94 -4.84 27.82
C VAL A 93 11.43 -4.71 27.66
N VAL A 94 10.95 -4.56 26.43
CA VAL A 94 9.52 -4.41 26.10
C VAL A 94 9.17 -5.44 25.04
N ALA A 95 8.14 -6.26 25.27
CA ALA A 95 7.78 -7.43 24.48
C ALA A 95 8.99 -8.33 24.15
N GLY A 96 9.91 -8.50 25.10
CA GLY A 96 11.12 -9.32 24.95
C GLY A 96 12.25 -8.68 24.13
N ILE A 97 12.10 -7.43 23.69
CA ILE A 97 13.13 -6.69 22.93
C ILE A 97 13.83 -5.71 23.87
N ALA A 98 15.16 -5.79 23.94
CA ALA A 98 15.96 -4.84 24.70
C ALA A 98 16.03 -3.49 23.96
N MET A 99 15.49 -2.45 24.56
CA MET A 99 15.39 -1.11 24.00
C MET A 99 16.18 -0.09 24.83
N PRO A 100 16.90 0.85 24.20
CA PRO A 100 17.62 1.90 24.90
C PRO A 100 16.66 2.98 25.45
N ALA A 101 17.18 3.82 26.34
CA ALA A 101 16.51 5.06 26.70
C ALA A 101 16.33 5.95 25.45
N GLY A 102 15.21 6.66 25.40
CA GLY A 102 14.81 7.52 24.28
C GLY A 102 14.04 6.81 23.16
N THR A 103 13.80 5.50 23.26
CA THR A 103 12.92 4.79 22.32
C THR A 103 11.49 5.34 22.40
N GLN A 104 10.96 5.71 21.24
CA GLN A 104 9.59 6.17 21.08
C GLN A 104 8.73 4.98 20.66
N LEU A 105 7.70 4.68 21.44
CA LEU A 105 6.74 3.63 21.22
C LEU A 105 5.40 4.25 20.86
N HIS A 106 4.71 3.66 19.89
CA HIS A 106 3.28 3.84 19.70
C HIS A 106 2.59 2.54 20.15
N SER A 107 1.50 2.68 20.90
CA SER A 107 0.77 1.55 21.49
C SER A 107 -0.68 1.42 21.03
N MET A 108 -1.10 0.17 20.84
CA MET A 108 -2.51 -0.18 20.61
C MET A 108 -3.40 0.06 21.83
N ARG A 109 -2.82 0.14 23.04
CA ARG A 109 -3.55 0.41 24.27
C ARG A 109 -2.91 1.59 25.01
N PRO A 110 -3.66 2.67 25.28
CA PRO A 110 -3.13 3.85 25.98
C PRO A 110 -2.37 3.47 27.27
N GLY A 111 -1.11 3.90 27.37
CA GLY A 111 -0.23 3.67 28.53
C GLY A 111 0.35 2.26 28.67
N ASP A 112 -0.04 1.29 27.83
CA ASP A 112 0.49 -0.07 27.89
C ASP A 112 1.66 -0.23 26.92
N ARG A 113 2.87 -0.27 27.47
CA ARG A 113 4.10 -0.45 26.67
C ARG A 113 4.20 -1.83 26.02
N GLU A 114 3.60 -2.88 26.59
CA GLU A 114 3.73 -4.24 26.03
C GLU A 114 2.89 -4.41 24.74
N ALA A 115 1.81 -3.64 24.65
CA ALA A 115 0.91 -3.57 23.50
C ALA A 115 1.41 -2.62 22.38
N PHE A 116 2.72 -2.34 22.30
CA PHE A 116 3.27 -1.49 21.26
C PHE A 116 3.15 -2.12 19.86
N ASP A 117 2.66 -1.34 18.90
CA ASP A 117 2.58 -1.70 17.48
C ASP A 117 3.69 -1.03 16.66
N ALA A 118 4.31 0.05 17.15
CA ALA A 118 5.50 0.61 16.52
C ALA A 118 6.53 1.10 17.55
N ALA A 119 7.81 1.01 17.19
CA ALA A 119 8.94 1.49 17.96
C ALA A 119 9.98 2.17 17.06
N HIS A 120 10.42 3.36 17.44
CA HIS A 120 11.53 4.07 16.81
C HIS A 120 12.70 4.19 17.79
N PHE A 121 13.88 3.71 17.38
CA PHE A 121 15.05 3.66 18.23
C PHE A 121 15.94 4.89 18.01
N PRO A 122 16.38 5.59 19.08
CA PRO A 122 17.24 6.77 18.95
C PRO A 122 18.64 6.41 18.43
N VAL A 123 19.06 5.17 18.65
CA VAL A 123 20.27 4.57 18.09
C VAL A 123 19.91 3.20 17.52
N PRO A 124 20.54 2.76 16.42
CA PRO A 124 20.26 1.44 15.86
C PRO A 124 20.50 0.32 16.86
N ILE A 125 19.57 -0.64 16.94
CA ILE A 125 19.67 -1.80 17.85
C ILE A 125 19.62 -3.12 17.08
N LEU A 126 20.06 -4.20 17.73
CA LEU A 126 20.01 -5.54 17.17
C LEU A 126 18.67 -6.22 17.50
N ILE A 127 17.93 -6.63 16.47
CA ILE A 127 16.67 -7.37 16.56
C ILE A 127 16.81 -8.62 15.71
N ASN A 128 16.81 -9.80 16.34
CA ASN A 128 16.97 -11.09 15.65
C ASN A 128 18.16 -11.14 14.66
N GLY A 129 19.28 -10.50 15.04
CA GLY A 129 20.49 -10.43 14.20
C GLY A 129 20.49 -9.31 13.15
N LEU A 130 19.41 -8.53 13.03
CA LEU A 130 19.32 -7.37 12.15
C LEU A 130 19.53 -6.08 12.94
N THR A 131 20.37 -5.19 12.42
CA THR A 131 20.52 -3.85 12.99
C THR A 131 19.46 -2.93 12.42
N ALA A 132 18.61 -2.39 13.30
CA ALA A 132 17.36 -1.74 12.95
C ALA A 132 17.23 -0.34 13.57
N THR A 133 16.59 0.57 12.85
CA THR A 133 16.22 1.92 13.33
C THR A 133 14.78 2.01 13.79
N SER A 134 13.90 1.13 13.31
CA SER A 134 12.54 1.00 13.81
C SER A 134 12.00 -0.42 13.65
N LEU A 135 10.92 -0.68 14.37
CA LEU A 135 10.19 -1.94 14.41
C LEU A 135 8.69 -1.63 14.37
N SER A 136 7.94 -2.36 13.56
CA SER A 136 6.48 -2.36 13.54
C SER A 136 5.95 -3.78 13.74
N ARG A 137 4.82 -3.91 14.42
CA ARG A 137 4.17 -5.18 14.75
C ARG A 137 2.70 -5.07 14.40
N ASN A 138 2.20 -6.02 13.62
CA ASN A 138 0.77 -6.16 13.41
C ASN A 138 0.19 -6.97 14.59
N LEU A 139 -0.58 -6.30 15.44
CA LEU A 139 -1.15 -6.89 16.66
C LEU A 139 -2.61 -7.26 16.45
N TYR A 140 -2.97 -8.46 16.91
CA TYR A 140 -4.35 -8.90 17.04
C TYR A 140 -4.69 -9.17 18.51
N PRO A 141 -5.91 -8.82 18.95
CA PRO A 141 -6.35 -9.16 20.30
C PRO A 141 -6.50 -10.68 20.42
N ASP A 142 -5.86 -11.24 21.42
CA ASP A 142 -6.07 -12.61 21.86
C ASP A 142 -7.24 -12.64 22.84
N LEU A 143 -8.38 -13.16 22.36
CA LEU A 143 -9.64 -13.21 23.11
C LEU A 143 -9.57 -14.10 24.34
N ASP A 144 -8.64 -15.07 24.37
CA ASP A 144 -8.53 -16.03 25.48
C ASP A 144 -7.70 -15.46 26.63
N THR A 145 -6.74 -14.57 26.34
CA THR A 145 -5.77 -14.07 27.33
C THR A 145 -5.93 -12.59 27.66
N ASP A 146 -6.81 -11.85 26.96
CA ASP A 146 -6.92 -10.37 27.02
C ASP A 146 -5.56 -9.69 26.75
N THR A 147 -4.72 -10.33 25.92
CA THR A 147 -3.43 -9.80 25.49
C THR A 147 -3.38 -9.58 23.99
N TYR A 148 -2.25 -9.09 23.47
CA TYR A 148 -2.04 -8.90 22.04
C TYR A 148 -1.00 -9.89 21.52
N ALA A 149 -1.38 -10.63 20.47
CA ALA A 149 -0.48 -11.48 19.73
C ALA A 149 -0.03 -10.78 18.44
N ALA A 150 1.28 -10.80 18.16
CA ALA A 150 1.80 -10.32 16.89
C ALA A 150 1.62 -11.38 15.79
N THR A 151 1.09 -10.99 14.63
CA THR A 151 0.93 -11.86 13.46
C THR A 151 1.98 -11.59 12.38
N SER A 152 2.51 -10.37 12.33
CA SER A 152 3.65 -9.99 11.50
C SER A 152 4.50 -8.92 12.17
N VAL A 153 5.75 -8.84 11.75
CA VAL A 153 6.75 -7.90 12.26
C VAL A 153 7.49 -7.31 11.07
N GLU A 154 7.65 -6.00 11.04
CA GLU A 154 8.45 -5.29 10.06
C GLU A 154 9.59 -4.54 10.75
N VAL A 155 10.79 -4.63 10.19
CA VAL A 155 12.01 -4.04 10.73
C VAL A 155 12.62 -3.12 9.69
N ILE A 156 12.84 -1.84 10.02
CA ILE A 156 13.55 -0.92 9.12
C ILE A 156 15.06 -1.02 9.38
N LEU A 157 15.82 -1.36 8.34
CA LEU A 157 17.26 -1.60 8.46
C LEU A 157 18.08 -0.32 8.60
N ALA A 158 19.07 -0.33 9.49
CA ALA A 158 20.02 0.77 9.66
C ALA A 158 21.09 0.83 8.55
N PHE A 159 21.39 -0.32 7.93
CA PHE A 159 22.33 -0.48 6.81
C PHE A 159 21.96 -1.73 6.00
N ASP A 160 22.50 -1.82 4.77
CA ASP A 160 22.32 -2.97 3.89
C ASP A 160 22.78 -4.25 4.60
N GLN A 161 21.90 -5.24 4.72
CA GLN A 161 22.14 -6.46 5.49
C GLN A 161 21.64 -7.69 4.75
N ARG A 162 22.34 -8.82 4.93
CA ARG A 162 21.92 -10.08 4.34
C ARG A 162 20.83 -10.74 5.19
N VAL A 163 19.68 -10.98 4.58
CA VAL A 163 18.55 -11.70 5.16
C VAL A 163 18.20 -12.86 4.23
N ASP A 164 18.20 -14.08 4.75
CA ASP A 164 17.93 -15.29 3.97
C ASP A 164 18.82 -15.43 2.69
N GLY A 165 20.04 -14.92 2.77
CA GLY A 165 21.01 -14.90 1.66
C GLY A 165 20.87 -13.74 0.67
N TRP A 166 19.83 -12.91 0.79
CA TRP A 166 19.60 -11.73 -0.06
C TRP A 166 20.08 -10.45 0.63
N LEU A 167 20.68 -9.51 -0.10
CA LEU A 167 21.04 -8.21 0.46
C LEU A 167 19.81 -7.30 0.44
N CYS A 168 19.22 -7.06 1.61
CA CYS A 168 18.12 -6.11 1.76
C CYS A 168 18.66 -4.69 1.99
N GLY A 169 17.99 -3.69 1.43
CA GLY A 169 18.45 -2.30 1.40
C GLY A 169 18.30 -1.57 2.74
N ARG A 170 19.22 -0.64 3.00
CA ARG A 170 19.15 0.31 4.12
C ARG A 170 17.90 1.17 4.04
N GLY A 171 17.26 1.40 5.18
CA GLY A 171 16.08 2.25 5.29
C GLY A 171 14.80 1.58 4.77
N GLU A 172 14.91 0.37 4.25
CA GLU A 172 13.79 -0.40 3.72
C GLU A 172 13.29 -1.42 4.76
N PRO A 173 11.99 -1.77 4.70
CA PRO A 173 11.42 -2.77 5.58
C PRO A 173 11.83 -4.19 5.21
N VAL A 174 12.15 -4.97 6.25
CA VAL A 174 12.20 -6.42 6.21
C VAL A 174 10.99 -6.95 6.98
N ALA A 175 10.09 -7.62 6.29
CA ALA A 175 8.88 -8.19 6.85
C ALA A 175 9.05 -9.66 7.21
N TYR A 176 8.48 -10.03 8.34
CA TYR A 176 8.37 -11.38 8.84
C TYR A 176 6.92 -11.70 9.18
N LYS A 177 6.50 -12.93 8.90
CA LYS A 177 5.23 -13.49 9.38
C LYS A 177 5.47 -14.35 10.61
N ILE A 178 4.50 -14.36 11.51
CA ILE A 178 4.49 -15.23 12.69
C ILE A 178 3.48 -16.34 12.43
N GLU A 179 3.98 -17.53 12.13
CA GLU A 179 3.17 -18.72 11.85
C GLU A 179 3.48 -19.79 12.90
N ALA A 180 2.45 -20.24 13.64
CA ALA A 180 2.61 -21.26 14.69
C ALA A 180 3.78 -20.97 15.66
N ALA A 181 3.87 -19.71 16.13
CA ALA A 181 4.94 -19.19 16.99
C ALA A 181 6.36 -19.19 16.38
N LYS A 182 6.50 -19.39 15.07
CA LYS A 182 7.76 -19.24 14.34
C LYS A 182 7.77 -17.95 13.54
N ILE A 183 8.89 -17.24 13.62
CA ILE A 183 9.15 -16.06 12.81
C ILE A 183 9.71 -16.55 11.47
N VAL A 184 9.02 -16.25 10.38
CA VAL A 184 9.35 -16.67 9.02
C VAL A 184 9.59 -15.43 8.16
N PHE A 185 10.70 -15.40 7.43
CA PHE A 185 10.98 -14.32 6.48
C PHE A 185 9.88 -14.25 5.41
N ASP A 186 9.34 -13.04 5.19
CA ASP A 186 8.25 -12.83 4.25
C ASP A 186 8.68 -11.95 3.08
N SER A 187 9.25 -10.77 3.32
CA SER A 187 9.71 -9.90 2.23
C SER A 187 10.79 -8.90 2.64
N CYS A 188 11.52 -8.38 1.65
CA CYS A 188 12.30 -7.15 1.80
C CYS A 188 12.45 -6.42 0.46
N VAL A 189 12.88 -5.16 0.49
CA VAL A 189 13.35 -4.45 -0.70
C VAL A 189 14.85 -4.72 -0.87
N LEU A 190 15.24 -5.10 -2.08
CA LEU A 190 16.61 -5.49 -2.40
C LEU A 190 17.52 -4.26 -2.53
N GLY A 191 18.67 -4.34 -1.87
CA GLY A 191 19.77 -3.39 -2.01
C GLY A 191 20.59 -3.62 -3.29
N ALA A 192 21.65 -2.84 -3.45
CA ALA A 192 22.58 -3.00 -4.57
C ALA A 192 23.35 -4.32 -4.49
N ALA A 193 23.84 -4.84 -5.62
CA ALA A 193 24.69 -6.04 -5.69
C ALA A 193 24.01 -7.40 -5.44
N ASN A 194 22.68 -7.48 -5.51
CA ASN A 194 22.01 -8.77 -5.67
C ASN A 194 22.18 -9.28 -7.11
N ARG A 195 22.69 -10.51 -7.26
CA ARG A 195 22.88 -11.16 -8.55
C ARG A 195 22.22 -12.52 -8.53
N LEU A 196 21.51 -12.84 -9.61
CA LEU A 196 20.95 -14.15 -9.86
C LEU A 196 21.58 -14.68 -11.14
N GLU A 197 22.40 -15.72 -11.03
CA GLU A 197 23.21 -16.23 -12.15
C GLU A 197 24.02 -15.10 -12.84
N ASN A 198 23.67 -14.76 -14.10
CA ASN A 198 24.29 -13.68 -14.89
C ASN A 198 23.45 -12.39 -14.94
N TRP A 199 22.39 -12.30 -14.13
CA TRP A 199 21.51 -11.14 -14.07
C TRP A 199 21.76 -10.33 -12.79
N GLU A 200 22.06 -9.05 -12.94
CA GLU A 200 22.09 -8.10 -11.84
C GLU A 200 20.68 -7.59 -11.57
N ILE A 201 20.20 -7.84 -10.35
CA ILE A 201 18.86 -7.45 -9.94
C ILE A 201 18.86 -5.93 -9.70
N PRO A 202 17.95 -5.17 -10.32
CA PRO A 202 17.81 -3.74 -10.06
C PRO A 202 17.58 -3.45 -8.58
N VAL A 203 18.27 -2.42 -8.07
CA VAL A 203 18.03 -1.90 -6.71
C VAL A 203 16.58 -1.44 -6.57
N GLY A 204 15.99 -1.63 -5.39
CA GLY A 204 14.59 -1.29 -5.14
C GLY A 204 13.59 -2.36 -5.57
N ALA A 205 14.04 -3.46 -6.18
CA ALA A 205 13.17 -4.60 -6.46
C ALA A 205 12.67 -5.22 -5.14
N LYS A 206 11.38 -5.57 -5.07
CA LYS A 206 10.79 -6.20 -3.88
C LYS A 206 10.94 -7.71 -3.97
N LEU A 207 11.51 -8.33 -2.95
CA LEU A 207 11.61 -9.77 -2.79
C LEU A 207 10.47 -10.26 -1.88
N LEU A 208 9.75 -11.29 -2.29
CA LEU A 208 8.76 -12.01 -1.48
C LEU A 208 9.17 -13.48 -1.39
N ALA A 209 9.20 -14.03 -0.18
CA ALA A 209 9.42 -15.43 0.08
C ALA A 209 8.12 -16.23 -0.02
N HIS A 210 8.20 -17.44 -0.55
CA HIS A 210 7.08 -18.40 -0.56
C HIS A 210 7.40 -19.58 0.34
N ALA A 211 7.26 -19.36 1.65
CA ALA A 211 7.50 -20.39 2.65
C ALA A 211 6.69 -21.67 2.34
N GLY A 212 7.36 -22.82 2.33
CA GLY A 212 6.71 -24.12 2.12
C GLY A 212 6.41 -24.52 0.68
N SER A 213 6.61 -23.65 -0.33
CA SER A 213 6.38 -23.99 -1.75
C SER A 213 7.69 -24.38 -2.47
N SER A 214 7.61 -25.06 -3.62
CA SER A 214 8.79 -25.34 -4.48
C SER A 214 9.39 -24.06 -5.07
N ARG A 215 8.60 -22.99 -5.18
CA ARG A 215 9.08 -21.64 -5.45
C ARG A 215 9.74 -21.11 -4.18
N GLY A 216 11.01 -20.72 -4.26
CA GLY A 216 11.71 -20.13 -3.12
C GLY A 216 11.26 -18.69 -2.92
N TRP A 217 11.39 -17.87 -3.97
CA TRP A 217 11.13 -16.44 -3.91
C TRP A 217 10.46 -15.90 -5.18
N THR A 218 9.91 -14.70 -5.09
CA THR A 218 9.49 -13.89 -6.24
C THR A 218 10.08 -12.50 -6.12
N ILE A 219 10.75 -12.05 -7.18
CA ILE A 219 11.28 -10.70 -7.30
C ILE A 219 10.30 -9.88 -8.14
N PHE A 220 9.80 -8.79 -7.58
CA PHE A 220 8.91 -7.84 -8.22
C PHE A 220 9.74 -6.64 -8.66
N LEU A 221 9.74 -6.39 -9.97
CA LEU A 221 10.30 -5.18 -10.57
C LEU A 221 9.16 -4.19 -10.79
N ALA A 222 9.38 -2.92 -10.45
CA ALA A 222 8.40 -1.88 -10.68
C ALA A 222 8.12 -1.71 -12.19
N PRO A 223 6.92 -1.25 -12.60
CA PRO A 223 6.53 -1.16 -14.02
C PRO A 223 7.47 -0.33 -14.91
N GLU A 224 8.16 0.64 -14.34
CA GLU A 224 9.14 1.51 -15.01
C GLU A 224 10.57 0.94 -15.02
N THR A 225 10.82 -0.13 -14.26
CA THR A 225 12.14 -0.74 -14.15
C THR A 225 12.46 -1.53 -15.40
N MET A 226 13.49 -1.10 -16.13
CA MET A 226 14.03 -1.80 -17.29
C MET A 226 15.19 -2.71 -16.88
N THR A 227 15.23 -3.91 -17.43
CA THR A 227 16.32 -4.85 -17.18
C THR A 227 16.47 -5.85 -18.33
N THR A 228 17.54 -6.63 -18.33
CA THR A 228 17.75 -7.70 -19.31
C THR A 228 17.85 -9.04 -18.59
N VAL A 229 16.88 -9.92 -18.80
CA VAL A 229 16.84 -11.26 -18.19
C VAL A 229 17.03 -12.29 -19.29
N ARG A 230 18.09 -13.11 -19.21
CA ARG A 230 18.46 -14.11 -20.23
C ARG A 230 18.46 -13.55 -21.66
N GLY A 231 18.91 -12.30 -21.83
CA GLY A 231 18.96 -11.61 -23.13
C GLY A 231 17.65 -10.98 -23.60
N LEU A 232 16.55 -11.12 -22.84
CA LEU A 232 15.27 -10.49 -23.15
C LEU A 232 15.20 -9.09 -22.50
N PRO A 233 14.91 -8.02 -23.27
CA PRO A 233 14.76 -6.68 -22.72
C PRO A 233 13.38 -6.54 -22.07
N LEU A 234 13.34 -6.63 -20.74
CA LEU A 234 12.10 -6.59 -19.96
C LEU A 234 11.91 -5.23 -19.29
N GLN A 235 10.66 -4.80 -19.21
CA GLN A 235 10.20 -3.64 -18.45
C GLN A 235 9.06 -4.09 -17.52
N GLY A 236 9.27 -3.93 -16.21
CA GLY A 236 8.42 -4.56 -15.20
C GLY A 236 8.45 -6.08 -15.31
N ALA A 237 8.43 -6.78 -14.18
CA ALA A 237 8.32 -8.23 -14.19
C ALA A 237 8.06 -8.77 -12.79
N ARG A 238 7.44 -9.94 -12.73
CA ARG A 238 7.54 -10.85 -11.59
C ARG A 238 8.43 -12.01 -11.98
N ILE A 239 9.60 -12.11 -11.35
CA ILE A 239 10.57 -13.18 -11.58
C ILE A 239 10.42 -14.21 -10.49
N ALA A 240 10.08 -15.45 -10.83
CA ALA A 240 10.11 -16.56 -9.88
C ALA A 240 11.52 -17.13 -9.78
N VAL A 241 11.93 -17.40 -8.55
CA VAL A 241 13.23 -17.96 -8.19
C VAL A 241 12.99 -19.22 -7.36
N ASP A 242 13.67 -20.30 -7.70
CA ASP A 242 13.60 -21.55 -6.91
C ASP A 242 14.37 -21.42 -5.59
N ARG A 243 14.33 -22.45 -4.74
CA ARG A 243 15.02 -22.44 -3.44
C ARG A 243 16.55 -22.47 -3.54
N ASP A 244 17.09 -22.93 -4.67
CA ASP A 244 18.53 -22.99 -4.91
C ASP A 244 19.08 -21.68 -5.50
N ARG A 245 18.21 -20.67 -5.68
CA ARG A 245 18.50 -19.37 -6.30
C ARG A 245 18.87 -19.52 -7.77
N HIS A 246 18.07 -20.27 -8.51
CA HIS A 246 18.05 -20.27 -9.96
C HIS A 246 16.77 -19.63 -10.49
N PHE A 247 16.85 -19.13 -11.72
CA PHE A 247 15.68 -18.63 -12.43
C PHE A 247 14.68 -19.75 -12.70
N ALA A 248 13.43 -19.57 -12.26
CA ALA A 248 12.35 -20.54 -12.49
C ALA A 248 11.38 -20.07 -13.57
N ASP A 249 10.87 -18.84 -13.51
CA ASP A 249 10.03 -18.25 -14.56
C ASP A 249 9.98 -16.73 -14.46
N PHE A 250 9.34 -16.08 -15.43
CA PHE A 250 8.84 -14.72 -15.26
C PHE A 250 7.44 -14.55 -15.85
N SER A 251 6.71 -13.61 -15.25
CA SER A 251 5.36 -13.24 -15.65
C SER A 251 5.15 -11.74 -15.53
N GLU A 252 4.01 -11.27 -16.05
CA GLU A 252 3.60 -9.86 -15.99
C GLU A 252 4.68 -8.88 -16.50
N ALA A 253 5.46 -9.31 -17.50
CA ALA A 253 6.51 -8.50 -18.08
C ALA A 253 6.10 -7.93 -19.44
N VAL A 254 6.77 -6.84 -19.81
CA VAL A 254 6.60 -6.17 -21.09
C VAL A 254 7.96 -6.02 -21.77
N LEU A 255 8.01 -6.06 -23.09
CA LEU A 255 9.24 -5.76 -23.83
C LEU A 255 9.59 -4.28 -23.72
N ALA A 256 10.74 -3.97 -23.13
CA ALA A 256 11.23 -2.59 -22.97
C ALA A 256 11.55 -1.94 -24.33
N THR A 257 12.05 -2.75 -25.27
CA THR A 257 12.39 -2.32 -26.64
C THR A 257 11.81 -3.29 -27.65
N GLY A 258 11.77 -2.90 -28.92
CA GLY A 258 11.45 -3.83 -30.00
C GLY A 258 12.42 -5.03 -29.99
N LEU A 259 11.89 -6.22 -30.24
CA LEU A 259 12.64 -7.47 -30.21
C LEU A 259 12.37 -8.25 -31.49
N ARG A 260 13.44 -8.69 -32.16
CA ARG A 260 13.35 -9.69 -33.22
C ARG A 260 13.75 -11.04 -32.64
N LEU A 261 12.82 -11.98 -32.61
CA LEU A 261 13.01 -13.31 -32.05
C LEU A 261 12.75 -14.35 -33.15
N GLY A 262 13.84 -14.91 -33.67
CA GLY A 262 13.80 -15.76 -34.86
C GLY A 262 13.24 -15.01 -36.07
N VAL A 263 12.13 -15.51 -36.60
CA VAL A 263 11.43 -14.96 -37.79
C VAL A 263 10.36 -13.92 -37.45
N VAL A 264 10.17 -13.57 -36.17
CA VAL A 264 9.10 -12.65 -35.76
C VAL A 264 9.68 -11.38 -35.16
N THR A 265 9.13 -10.24 -35.57
CA THR A 265 9.45 -8.93 -35.00
C THR A 265 8.31 -8.43 -34.11
N TYR A 266 8.65 -8.07 -32.88
CA TYR A 266 7.73 -7.57 -31.85
C TYR A 266 8.06 -6.11 -31.52
N PRO A 267 7.05 -5.21 -31.42
CA PRO A 267 7.26 -3.85 -30.96
C PRO A 267 7.53 -3.80 -29.44
N ALA A 268 8.14 -2.70 -28.99
CA ALA A 268 8.19 -2.36 -27.57
C ALA A 268 6.77 -2.27 -27.00
N GLY A 269 6.57 -2.61 -25.74
CA GLY A 269 5.23 -2.68 -25.14
C GLY A 269 4.51 -4.02 -25.32
N THR A 270 5.06 -4.96 -26.11
CA THR A 270 4.49 -6.31 -26.24
C THR A 270 4.56 -7.03 -24.89
N ARG A 271 3.44 -7.61 -24.43
CA ARG A 271 3.44 -8.44 -23.21
C ARG A 271 4.20 -9.73 -23.46
N ILE A 272 5.03 -10.12 -22.50
CA ILE A 272 5.84 -11.32 -22.56
C ILE A 272 5.79 -12.06 -21.23
N ARG A 273 5.68 -13.38 -21.29
CA ARG A 273 5.78 -14.28 -20.15
C ARG A 273 6.58 -15.51 -20.55
N SER A 274 7.29 -16.10 -19.61
CA SER A 274 7.81 -17.46 -19.81
C SER A 274 6.79 -18.50 -19.39
N LYS A 275 6.95 -19.70 -19.95
CA LYS A 275 6.48 -20.94 -19.34
C LYS A 275 7.57 -21.41 -18.37
N GLU A 276 7.17 -22.06 -17.28
CA GLU A 276 8.08 -22.57 -16.23
C GLU A 276 9.33 -23.23 -16.81
N TRP A 277 10.50 -22.72 -16.44
CA TRP A 277 11.80 -23.25 -16.81
C TRP A 277 12.13 -24.40 -15.87
N THR A 278 11.75 -25.62 -16.25
CA THR A 278 12.14 -26.81 -15.50
C THR A 278 13.62 -27.14 -15.71
N SER A 279 14.23 -27.81 -14.72
CA SER A 279 15.64 -28.21 -14.57
C SER A 279 16.44 -28.52 -15.86
N PRO A 280 17.79 -28.36 -15.84
CA PRO A 280 18.61 -28.38 -17.05
C PRO A 280 18.41 -29.68 -17.86
N GLY A 281 18.02 -29.54 -19.13
CA GLY A 281 17.93 -30.67 -20.06
C GLY A 281 16.57 -30.89 -20.73
N ARG A 282 15.67 -29.90 -20.80
CA ARG A 282 14.52 -29.96 -21.71
C ARG A 282 14.38 -28.69 -22.54
N ASP A 283 14.18 -28.89 -23.84
CA ASP A 283 13.85 -27.92 -24.89
C ASP A 283 12.49 -27.21 -24.68
N SER A 284 12.10 -26.91 -23.44
CA SER A 284 10.75 -26.43 -23.08
C SER A 284 10.66 -24.95 -22.71
N ASP A 285 11.74 -24.17 -22.91
CA ASP A 285 11.79 -22.73 -22.66
C ASP A 285 10.93 -21.99 -23.70
N SER A 286 9.62 -22.02 -23.48
CA SER A 286 8.64 -21.33 -24.32
C SER A 286 8.31 -19.97 -23.73
N LEU A 287 8.28 -18.98 -24.59
CA LEU A 287 7.79 -17.63 -24.35
C LEU A 287 6.41 -17.51 -24.97
N ILE A 288 5.54 -16.77 -24.31
CA ILE A 288 4.25 -16.34 -24.87
C ILE A 288 4.34 -14.84 -25.03
N LEU A 289 4.28 -14.38 -26.28
CA LEU A 289 4.33 -12.97 -26.64
C LEU A 289 2.99 -12.53 -27.20
N SER A 290 2.45 -11.45 -26.63
CA SER A 290 1.08 -10.99 -26.90
C SER A 290 1.10 -9.48 -27.16
N PRO A 291 0.92 -9.05 -28.42
CA PRO A 291 0.75 -7.63 -28.73
C PRO A 291 -0.39 -7.01 -27.92
N VAL A 292 -0.24 -5.75 -27.52
CA VAL A 292 -1.31 -4.99 -26.88
C VAL A 292 -2.18 -4.29 -27.94
N ARG A 293 -3.27 -3.64 -27.51
CA ARG A 293 -4.18 -2.92 -28.44
C ARG A 293 -3.40 -1.90 -29.27
N GLY A 294 -3.69 -1.85 -30.57
CA GLY A 294 -2.98 -0.98 -31.52
C GLY A 294 -1.60 -1.48 -31.98
N GLN A 295 -1.12 -2.61 -31.44
CA GLN A 295 0.13 -3.24 -31.85
C GLN A 295 -0.09 -4.52 -32.68
N LEU A 296 0.95 -4.90 -33.41
CA LEU A 296 0.99 -6.15 -34.17
C LEU A 296 2.40 -6.74 -34.13
N ALA A 297 2.48 -8.07 -34.14
CA ALA A 297 3.71 -8.81 -34.36
C ALA A 297 3.81 -9.21 -35.83
N LYS A 298 5.03 -9.19 -36.38
CA LYS A 298 5.30 -9.43 -37.81
C LYS A 298 6.13 -10.71 -37.99
N PRO A 299 5.51 -11.86 -38.26
CA PRO A 299 6.23 -13.05 -38.71
C PRO A 299 6.64 -12.89 -40.18
N ASP A 300 7.87 -13.26 -40.52
CA ASP A 300 8.34 -13.20 -41.90
C ASP A 300 7.51 -14.14 -42.79
N GLY A 301 6.95 -13.61 -43.88
CA GLY A 301 6.23 -14.40 -44.89
C GLY A 301 4.87 -14.96 -44.44
N GLN A 302 4.34 -14.55 -43.28
CA GLN A 302 2.99 -14.90 -42.82
C GLN A 302 2.18 -13.65 -42.48
N PRO A 303 0.84 -13.75 -42.31
CA PRO A 303 0.03 -12.64 -41.86
C PRO A 303 0.44 -12.09 -40.50
N ASP A 304 0.27 -10.78 -40.31
CA ASP A 304 0.52 -10.10 -39.04
C ASP A 304 -0.38 -10.68 -37.93
N VAL A 305 0.18 -10.78 -36.72
CA VAL A 305 -0.54 -11.23 -35.54
C VAL A 305 -0.97 -10.03 -34.71
N LEU A 306 -2.29 -9.82 -34.64
CA LEU A 306 -2.92 -8.69 -33.96
C LEU A 306 -3.22 -9.00 -32.48
N PHE A 307 -3.55 -7.95 -31.73
CA PHE A 307 -4.15 -8.05 -30.40
C PHE A 307 -5.28 -9.11 -30.35
N GLY A 308 -5.41 -9.78 -29.20
CA GLY A 308 -6.31 -10.92 -29.01
C GLY A 308 -5.68 -12.27 -29.36
N ASN A 309 -4.51 -12.26 -29.99
CA ASN A 309 -3.71 -13.45 -30.27
C ASN A 309 -2.30 -13.34 -29.69
N SER A 310 -1.75 -14.49 -29.33
CA SER A 310 -0.43 -14.67 -28.74
C SER A 310 0.38 -15.64 -29.59
N ILE A 311 1.66 -15.37 -29.74
CA ILE A 311 2.60 -16.29 -30.38
C ILE A 311 3.37 -17.01 -29.28
N VAL A 312 3.34 -18.33 -29.31
CA VAL A 312 4.15 -19.21 -28.48
C VAL A 312 5.42 -19.53 -29.26
N GLN A 313 6.58 -19.15 -28.72
CA GLN A 313 7.88 -19.39 -29.36
C GLN A 313 8.89 -19.93 -28.35
N THR A 314 9.93 -20.62 -28.82
CA THR A 314 11.08 -20.92 -27.97
C THR A 314 11.95 -19.67 -27.79
N VAL A 315 12.81 -19.64 -26.77
CA VAL A 315 13.85 -18.59 -26.60
C VAL A 315 14.82 -18.54 -27.80
N ALA A 316 14.96 -19.63 -28.57
CA ALA A 316 15.71 -19.65 -29.82
C ALA A 316 14.96 -19.05 -31.02
N GLY A 317 13.68 -18.68 -30.84
CA GLY A 317 12.85 -18.04 -31.86
C GLY A 317 12.12 -18.97 -32.81
N GLN A 318 12.00 -20.26 -32.47
CA GLN A 318 11.13 -21.18 -33.20
C GLN A 318 9.67 -20.92 -32.81
N VAL A 319 8.82 -20.61 -33.80
CA VAL A 319 7.37 -20.51 -33.59
C VAL A 319 6.79 -21.90 -33.35
N LEU A 320 6.12 -22.08 -32.22
CA LEU A 320 5.45 -23.33 -31.85
C LEU A 320 3.95 -23.28 -32.19
N ALA A 321 3.29 -22.15 -31.90
CA ALA A 321 1.88 -21.94 -32.18
C ALA A 321 1.49 -20.46 -32.16
N THR A 322 0.39 -20.12 -32.82
CA THR A 322 -0.34 -18.87 -32.61
C THR A 322 -1.71 -19.21 -32.02
N LEU A 323 -2.02 -18.65 -30.85
CA LEU A 323 -3.21 -18.99 -30.08
C LEU A 323 -3.98 -17.72 -29.70
N PRO A 324 -5.31 -17.77 -29.58
CA PRO A 324 -6.07 -16.72 -28.90
C PRO A 324 -5.54 -16.49 -27.48
N ASN A 325 -5.50 -15.23 -27.02
CA ASN A 325 -4.96 -14.84 -25.70
C ASN A 325 -5.51 -15.68 -24.55
N GLN A 326 -6.83 -15.90 -24.53
CA GLN A 326 -7.49 -16.71 -23.51
C GLN A 326 -6.95 -18.15 -23.47
N LYS A 327 -6.69 -18.77 -24.64
CA LYS A 327 -6.10 -20.12 -24.73
C LYS A 327 -4.62 -20.13 -24.35
N ALA A 328 -3.93 -19.01 -24.53
CA ALA A 328 -2.55 -18.81 -24.08
C ALA A 328 -2.46 -18.44 -22.58
N GLY A 329 -3.59 -18.37 -21.87
CA GLY A 329 -3.64 -17.98 -20.45
C GLY A 329 -3.30 -16.51 -20.21
N ILE A 330 -3.53 -15.65 -21.22
CA ILE A 330 -3.43 -14.20 -21.12
C ILE A 330 -4.82 -13.65 -20.85
N LEU A 331 -4.96 -12.93 -19.74
CA LEU A 331 -6.20 -12.23 -19.38
C LEU A 331 -6.14 -10.81 -19.93
N ASP A 332 -7.15 -10.44 -20.70
CA ASP A 332 -7.35 -9.09 -21.19
C ASP A 332 -8.44 -8.44 -20.34
N PHE A 333 -8.03 -7.55 -19.43
CA PHE A 333 -8.98 -6.72 -18.69
C PHE A 333 -9.37 -5.53 -19.56
N GLU A 334 -10.64 -5.12 -19.49
CA GLU A 334 -11.04 -3.84 -20.08
C GLU A 334 -10.39 -2.72 -19.27
N GLU A 335 -9.58 -1.92 -19.95
CA GLU A 335 -9.02 -0.69 -19.41
C GLU A 335 -10.18 0.31 -19.26
N ILE A 336 -10.66 0.50 -18.03
CA ILE A 336 -11.68 1.49 -17.71
C ILE A 336 -10.96 2.82 -17.57
N THR A 337 -10.96 3.62 -18.64
CA THR A 337 -10.57 5.02 -18.56
C THR A 337 -11.69 5.75 -17.81
N VAL A 338 -11.41 6.18 -16.58
CA VAL A 338 -12.28 7.13 -15.89
C VAL A 338 -11.94 8.49 -16.49
N ASP A 339 -12.78 8.97 -17.41
CA ASP A 339 -12.68 10.34 -17.89
C ASP A 339 -12.91 11.26 -16.69
N ASP A 340 -11.88 12.02 -16.31
CA ASP A 340 -12.06 13.15 -15.41
C ASP A 340 -13.00 14.16 -16.10
N PRO A 341 -14.11 14.57 -15.47
CA PRO A 341 -14.98 15.57 -16.05
C PRO A 341 -14.19 16.86 -16.22
N ALA A 342 -14.06 17.29 -17.47
CA ALA A 342 -13.37 18.52 -17.87
C ALA A 342 -13.92 19.74 -17.10
N ASP A 343 -12.98 20.58 -16.66
CA ASP A 343 -13.17 21.88 -15.97
C ASP A 343 -14.19 22.81 -16.64
#